data_AF-A0A0M8KPY7-F1
#
_entry.id   AF-A0A0M8KPY7-F1
#
_cell.length_a   1.000
_cell.length_b   1.000
_cell.length_c   1.000
_cell.angle_alpha   90.00
_cell.angle_beta   90.00
_cell.angle_gamma   90.00
#
_symmetry.space_group_name_H-M   'P 1'
#
loop_
_entity.id
_entity.type
_entity.pdbx_description
1 polymer ?
#
loop_
_entity_poly.entity_id
_entity_poly.type
_entity_poly.pdbx_seq_one_letter_code
_entity_poly.pdbx_strand_id
1 'polypeptide(L)'
;MLLYARRDAVAWLRTPDRCAGGALAVLLGAVALGGAPLLPGPAAWTALLLGALALRTGAGAFVDGIRHGVHTLGAPPLLGQRAGTQLLLHAAAPGLLLVALGVLGGTLAAVVGGGAGSGSVLLPVAVAATVLAARAWEAAKGTMPLALATPIPTPQGDLSVLVMLAWQADAVVVPLLGAAALLLVLPSGPGAVLLTAAALVGLLVLLTRRRLRELQA
;
A
#
# COMPACT_ATOMS: atom_id res chain seq x y z
N MET A 1 -6.39 19.11 -8.36
CA MET A 1 -6.75 17.77 -7.85
C MET A 1 -7.83 17.09 -8.68
N LEU A 2 -8.98 17.74 -8.93
CA LEU A 2 -10.11 17.13 -9.67
C LEU A 2 -9.74 16.54 -11.05
N LEU A 3 -8.87 17.22 -11.81
CA LEU A 3 -8.40 16.72 -13.11
C LEU A 3 -7.64 15.39 -13.02
N TYR A 4 -6.82 15.20 -11.98
CA TYR A 4 -6.05 13.97 -11.78
C TYR A 4 -6.94 12.85 -11.29
N ALA A 5 -7.86 13.14 -10.37
CA ALA A 5 -8.89 12.18 -9.94
C ALA A 5 -9.74 11.70 -11.12
N ARG A 6 -10.13 12.59 -12.04
CA ARG A 6 -10.83 12.21 -13.28
C ARG A 6 -9.98 11.29 -14.16
N ARG A 7 -8.69 11.58 -14.33
CA ARG A 7 -7.77 10.73 -15.13
C ARG A 7 -7.65 9.34 -14.53
N ASP A 8 -7.50 9.24 -13.21
CA ASP A 8 -7.43 7.97 -12.51
C ASP A 8 -8.74 7.18 -12.65
N ALA A 9 -9.89 7.83 -12.46
CA ALA A 9 -11.19 7.20 -12.65
C ALA A 9 -11.38 6.68 -14.08
N VAL A 10 -10.97 7.43 -15.11
CA VAL A 10 -11.02 6.96 -16.50
C VAL A 10 -10.11 5.74 -16.71
N ALA A 11 -8.92 5.70 -16.11
CA ALA A 11 -8.04 4.54 -16.17
C ALA A 11 -8.67 3.30 -15.52
N TRP A 12 -9.35 3.49 -14.38
CA TRP A 12 -10.08 2.42 -13.70
C TRP A 12 -11.23 1.87 -14.55
N LEU A 13 -12.01 2.76 -15.18
CA LEU A 13 -13.11 2.38 -16.07
C LEU A 13 -12.64 1.63 -17.34
N ARG A 14 -11.38 1.81 -17.75
CA ARG A 14 -10.79 1.05 -18.88
C ARG A 14 -10.35 -0.36 -18.51
N THR A 15 -10.21 -0.66 -17.22
CA THR A 15 -9.81 -1.99 -16.73
C THR A 15 -10.78 -2.48 -15.64
N PRO A 16 -12.08 -2.61 -15.97
CA PRO A 16 -13.14 -2.82 -14.97
C PRO A 16 -12.93 -4.10 -14.16
N ASP A 17 -12.49 -5.20 -14.78
CA ASP A 17 -12.25 -6.47 -14.10
C ASP A 17 -11.14 -6.37 -13.05
N ARG A 18 -10.06 -5.65 -13.39
CA ARG A 18 -8.96 -5.39 -12.46
C ARG A 18 -9.39 -4.50 -11.30
N CYS A 19 -10.23 -3.50 -11.57
CA CYS A 19 -10.76 -2.62 -10.53
C CYS A 19 -11.76 -3.34 -9.62
N ALA A 20 -12.64 -4.18 -10.17
CA ALA A 20 -13.57 -4.99 -9.39
C ALA A 20 -12.80 -5.98 -8.49
N GLY A 21 -11.87 -6.75 -9.06
CA GLY A 21 -11.01 -7.66 -8.28
C GLY A 21 -10.18 -6.93 -7.22
N GLY A 22 -9.62 -5.76 -7.56
CA GLY A 22 -8.88 -4.91 -6.62
C GLY A 22 -9.74 -4.38 -5.48
N ALA A 23 -10.95 -3.89 -5.77
CA ALA A 23 -11.88 -3.39 -4.77
C ALA A 23 -12.36 -4.51 -3.84
N LEU A 24 -12.66 -5.70 -4.38
CA LEU A 24 -13.01 -6.88 -3.59
C LEU A 24 -11.87 -7.31 -2.67
N ALA A 25 -10.63 -7.37 -3.18
CA ALA A 25 -9.46 -7.72 -2.38
C ALA A 25 -9.20 -6.69 -1.26
N VAL A 26 -9.32 -5.38 -1.54
CA VAL A 26 -9.22 -4.32 -0.52
C VAL A 26 -10.33 -4.45 0.51
N LEU A 27 -11.58 -4.69 0.09
CA LEU A 27 -12.71 -4.81 0.99
C LEU A 27 -12.58 -6.02 1.92
N LEU A 28 -12.28 -7.20 1.38
CA LEU A 28 -12.03 -8.41 2.17
C LEU A 28 -10.84 -8.22 3.10
N GLY A 29 -9.78 -7.56 2.61
CA GLY A 29 -8.63 -7.20 3.43
C GLY A 29 -8.99 -6.28 4.59
N ALA A 30 -9.81 -5.27 4.33
CA ALA A 30 -10.31 -4.34 5.35
C ALA A 30 -11.21 -5.02 6.39
N VAL A 31 -12.05 -5.97 5.98
CA VAL A 31 -12.85 -6.79 6.91
C VAL A 31 -11.93 -7.63 7.81
N ALA A 32 -10.93 -8.31 7.24
CA ALA A 32 -9.98 -9.11 8.01
C ALA A 32 -9.17 -8.24 9.00
N LEU A 33 -8.70 -7.07 8.54
CA LEU A 33 -8.00 -6.09 9.40
C LEU A 33 -8.91 -5.55 10.50
N GLY A 34 -10.17 -5.22 10.20
CA GLY A 34 -11.13 -4.73 11.20
C GLY A 34 -11.57 -5.79 12.19
N GLY A 35 -11.52 -7.06 11.79
CA GLY A 35 -11.80 -8.22 12.65
C GLY A 35 -10.60 -8.64 13.51
N ALA A 36 -9.36 -8.33 13.11
CA ALA A 36 -8.16 -8.72 13.85
C ALA A 36 -8.17 -8.31 15.34
N PRO A 37 -8.59 -7.08 15.73
CA PRO A 37 -8.70 -6.68 17.14
C PRO A 37 -9.79 -7.43 17.93
N LEU A 38 -10.72 -8.11 17.24
CA LEU A 38 -11.82 -8.86 17.85
C LEU A 38 -11.45 -10.33 18.09
N LEU A 39 -10.29 -10.77 17.60
CA LEU A 39 -9.81 -12.15 17.69
C LEU A 39 -8.72 -12.28 18.75
N PRO A 40 -8.65 -13.40 19.48
CA PRO A 40 -7.54 -13.66 20.40
C PRO A 40 -6.35 -14.34 19.70
N GLY A 41 -5.14 -14.13 20.24
CA GLY A 41 -3.96 -14.95 19.98
C GLY A 41 -3.56 -15.04 18.49
N PRO A 42 -3.19 -16.24 17.99
CA PRO A 42 -2.73 -16.43 16.62
C PRO A 42 -3.74 -16.01 15.54
N ALA A 43 -5.05 -16.13 15.81
CA ALA A 43 -6.09 -15.81 14.83
C ALA A 43 -6.09 -14.32 14.45
N ALA A 44 -5.82 -13.42 15.41
CA ALA A 44 -5.67 -11.99 15.16
C ALA A 44 -4.52 -11.71 14.18
N TRP A 45 -3.38 -12.37 14.39
CA TRP A 45 -2.20 -12.23 13.54
C TRP A 45 -2.43 -12.80 12.15
N THR A 46 -3.11 -13.94 12.02
CA THR A 46 -3.48 -14.49 10.71
C THR A 46 -4.42 -13.55 9.95
N ALA A 47 -5.44 -13.02 10.62
CA ALA A 47 -6.36 -12.04 10.02
C ALA A 47 -5.63 -10.75 9.61
N LEU A 48 -4.70 -10.27 10.44
CA LEU A 48 -3.85 -9.12 10.12
C LEU A 48 -3.00 -9.35 8.88
N LEU A 49 -2.26 -10.46 8.83
CA LEU A 49 -1.35 -10.78 7.73
C LEU A 49 -2.10 -10.95 6.41
N LEU A 50 -3.18 -11.74 6.40
CA LEU A 50 -4.02 -11.94 5.22
C LEU A 50 -4.69 -10.64 4.80
N GLY A 51 -5.18 -9.87 5.77
CA GLY A 51 -5.84 -8.60 5.52
C GLY A 51 -4.92 -7.54 4.92
N ALA A 52 -3.72 -7.39 5.48
CA ALA A 52 -2.69 -6.49 4.97
C ALA A 52 -2.19 -6.91 3.57
N LEU A 53 -2.01 -8.22 3.32
CA LEU A 53 -1.65 -8.73 2.00
C LEU A 53 -2.75 -8.45 0.97
N ALA A 54 -4.02 -8.77 1.28
CA ALA A 54 -5.14 -8.55 0.39
C ALA A 54 -5.36 -7.05 0.09
N LEU A 55 -5.23 -6.19 1.10
CA LEU A 55 -5.29 -4.75 0.92
C LEU A 55 -4.13 -4.26 0.03
N ARG A 56 -2.91 -4.72 0.28
CA ARG A 56 -1.72 -4.35 -0.50
C ARG A 56 -1.79 -4.82 -1.95
N THR A 57 -2.25 -6.03 -2.21
CA THR A 57 -2.41 -6.56 -3.58
C THR A 57 -3.53 -5.84 -4.31
N GLY A 58 -4.70 -5.69 -3.67
CA GLY A 58 -5.86 -5.01 -4.23
C GLY A 58 -5.62 -3.53 -4.53
N ALA A 59 -4.91 -2.81 -3.66
CA ALA A 59 -4.51 -1.42 -3.88
C ALA A 59 -3.69 -1.24 -5.18
N GLY A 60 -3.03 -2.31 -5.65
CA GLY A 60 -2.29 -2.33 -6.91
C GLY A 60 -3.13 -1.97 -8.14
N ALA A 61 -4.46 -2.16 -8.11
CA ALA A 61 -5.36 -1.79 -9.19
C ALA A 61 -5.55 -0.27 -9.36
N PHE A 62 -5.34 0.50 -8.29
CA PHE A 62 -5.73 1.91 -8.26
C PHE A 62 -4.55 2.88 -8.37
N VAL A 63 -3.31 2.42 -8.23
CA VAL A 63 -2.12 3.27 -8.08
C VAL A 63 -1.24 3.40 -9.33
N ASP A 64 -1.79 3.14 -10.53
CA ASP A 64 -1.00 3.25 -11.76
C ASP A 64 -0.53 4.67 -12.05
N GLY A 65 -1.32 5.69 -11.68
CA GLY A 65 -0.90 7.10 -11.81
C GLY A 65 0.35 7.42 -11.00
N ILE A 66 0.52 6.80 -9.82
CA ILE A 66 1.73 6.92 -9.00
C ILE A 66 2.93 6.32 -9.73
N ARG A 67 2.79 5.11 -10.29
CA ARG A 67 3.85 4.46 -11.07
C ARG A 67 4.22 5.28 -12.31
N HIS A 68 3.21 5.75 -13.03
CA HIS A 68 3.41 6.57 -14.22
C HIS A 68 4.21 7.84 -13.89
N GLY A 69 3.86 8.55 -12.81
CA GLY A 69 4.60 9.74 -12.37
C GLY A 69 6.07 9.48 -12.07
N VAL A 70 6.41 8.31 -11.51
CA VAL A 70 7.82 7.90 -11.34
C VAL A 70 8.48 7.57 -12.68
N HIS A 71 7.81 6.80 -13.56
CA HIS A 71 8.37 6.42 -14.86
C HIS A 71 8.61 7.61 -15.81
N THR A 72 7.91 8.72 -15.61
CA THR A 72 8.15 9.96 -16.37
C THR A 72 9.31 10.82 -15.83
N LEU A 73 9.98 10.39 -14.76
CA LEU A 73 11.21 11.04 -14.30
C LEU A 73 12.27 11.02 -15.41
N GLY A 74 12.86 12.18 -15.70
CA GLY A 74 13.90 12.33 -16.73
C GLY A 74 13.37 12.60 -18.14
N ALA A 75 12.07 12.43 -18.40
CA ALA A 75 11.48 12.90 -19.67
C ALA A 75 11.46 14.43 -19.72
N PRO A 76 11.58 15.05 -20.91
CA PRO A 76 11.37 16.49 -21.07
C PRO A 76 10.06 16.91 -20.38
N PRO A 77 9.99 18.07 -19.70
CA PRO A 77 8.83 18.46 -18.92
C PRO A 77 7.66 18.84 -19.83
N LEU A 78 7.00 17.84 -20.42
CA LEU A 78 5.82 18.00 -21.28
C LEU A 78 4.65 18.65 -20.52
N LEU A 79 4.65 18.55 -19.19
CA LEU A 79 3.60 19.05 -18.31
C LEU A 79 4.05 20.15 -17.34
N GLY A 80 5.32 20.58 -17.39
CA GLY A 80 5.86 21.62 -16.47
C GLY A 80 5.79 21.28 -14.97
N GLN A 81 5.52 20.02 -14.60
CA GLN A 81 5.34 19.58 -13.22
C GLN A 81 6.49 18.68 -12.76
N ARG A 82 6.87 18.81 -11.49
CA ARG A 82 7.82 17.89 -10.83
C ARG A 82 7.14 16.55 -10.55
N ALA A 83 7.87 15.44 -10.67
CA ALA A 83 7.34 14.10 -10.40
C ALA A 83 6.74 13.96 -8.99
N GLY A 84 7.31 14.63 -7.98
CA GLY A 84 6.73 14.66 -6.64
C GLY A 84 5.33 15.26 -6.59
N THR A 85 5.06 16.29 -7.40
CA THR A 85 3.73 16.90 -7.53
C THR A 85 2.75 15.94 -8.21
N GLN A 86 3.18 15.25 -9.26
CA GLN A 86 2.35 14.25 -9.94
C GLN A 86 1.99 13.07 -9.02
N LEU A 87 2.95 12.59 -8.22
CA LEU A 87 2.71 11.55 -7.21
C LEU A 87 1.63 11.97 -6.21
N LEU A 88 1.73 13.18 -5.66
CA LEU A 88 0.75 13.69 -4.71
C LEU A 88 -0.65 13.82 -5.33
N LEU A 89 -0.72 14.31 -6.58
CA LEU A 89 -1.99 14.47 -7.28
C LEU A 89 -2.64 13.12 -7.62
N HIS A 90 -1.85 12.09 -7.94
CA HIS A 90 -2.31 10.72 -8.19
C HIS A 90 -2.50 9.88 -6.92
N ALA A 91 -2.13 10.37 -5.74
CA ALA A 91 -2.40 9.69 -4.47
C ALA A 91 -3.81 10.01 -3.93
N ALA A 92 -4.41 11.15 -4.31
CA ALA A 92 -5.66 11.61 -3.73
C ALA A 92 -6.85 10.67 -4.01
N ALA A 93 -7.08 10.30 -5.27
CA ALA A 93 -8.21 9.43 -5.63
C ALA A 93 -8.05 7.99 -5.10
N PRO A 94 -6.89 7.32 -5.24
CA PRO A 94 -6.67 6.02 -4.59
C PRO A 94 -6.80 6.11 -3.07
N GLY A 95 -6.29 7.18 -2.45
CA GLY A 95 -6.40 7.38 -1.00
C GLY A 95 -7.83 7.46 -0.52
N LEU A 96 -8.67 8.29 -1.17
CA LEU A 96 -10.10 8.38 -0.83
C LEU A 96 -10.82 7.04 -0.99
N LEU A 97 -10.55 6.32 -2.08
CA LEU A 97 -11.15 5.01 -2.32
C LEU A 97 -10.73 3.97 -1.27
N LEU A 98 -9.43 3.87 -0.98
CA LEU A 98 -8.92 2.92 0.02
C LEU A 98 -9.42 3.26 1.43
N VAL A 99 -9.54 4.55 1.77
CA VAL A 99 -10.16 4.98 3.04
C VAL A 99 -11.64 4.59 3.07
N ALA A 100 -12.40 4.84 2.01
CA ALA A 100 -13.82 4.48 1.96
C ALA A 100 -14.03 2.97 2.11
N LEU A 101 -13.25 2.15 1.39
CA LEU A 101 -13.30 0.69 1.51
C LEU A 101 -12.79 0.20 2.87
N GLY A 102 -11.77 0.85 3.44
CA GLY A 102 -11.28 0.59 4.78
C GLY A 102 -12.34 0.82 5.86
N VAL A 103 -13.04 1.96 5.78
CA VAL A 103 -14.18 2.26 6.64
C VAL A 103 -15.29 1.23 6.45
N LEU A 104 -15.69 0.96 5.21
CA LEU A 104 -16.75 -0.01 4.91
C LEU A 104 -16.42 -1.40 5.48
N GLY A 105 -15.25 -1.95 5.18
CA GLY A 105 -14.84 -3.26 5.68
C GLY A 105 -14.68 -3.31 7.20
N GLY A 106 -14.10 -2.26 7.79
CA GLY A 106 -13.96 -2.16 9.24
C GLY A 106 -15.30 -2.06 9.97
N THR A 107 -16.26 -1.30 9.43
CA THR A 107 -17.62 -1.22 9.97
C THR A 107 -18.36 -2.54 9.84
N LEU A 108 -18.21 -3.26 8.72
CA LEU A 108 -18.81 -4.58 8.53
C LEU A 108 -18.26 -5.57 9.56
N ALA A 109 -16.94 -5.57 9.79
CA ALA A 109 -16.32 -6.41 10.82
C ALA A 109 -16.83 -6.09 12.23
N ALA A 110 -16.98 -4.80 12.56
CA ALA A 110 -17.53 -4.34 13.84
C ALA A 110 -18.98 -4.83 14.07
N VAL A 111 -19.84 -4.67 13.05
CA VAL A 111 -21.24 -5.09 13.09
C VAL A 111 -21.36 -6.61 13.25
N VAL A 112 -20.63 -7.38 12.44
CA VAL A 112 -20.68 -8.86 12.47
C VAL A 112 -20.06 -9.40 13.77
N GLY A 113 -18.98 -8.78 14.26
CA GLY A 113 -18.30 -9.19 15.48
C GLY A 113 -18.99 -8.74 16.77
N GLY A 114 -20.12 -8.01 16.70
CA GLY A 114 -20.87 -7.54 17.86
C GLY A 114 -20.14 -6.49 18.70
N GLY A 115 -19.11 -5.84 18.16
CA GLY A 115 -18.25 -4.91 18.87
C GLY A 115 -18.27 -3.51 18.27
N ALA A 116 -18.59 -2.49 19.06
CA ALA A 116 -18.57 -1.08 18.64
C ALA A 116 -17.19 -0.40 18.82
N GLY A 117 -16.11 -1.18 18.80
CA GLY A 117 -14.76 -0.68 19.04
C GLY A 117 -14.26 0.16 17.86
N SER A 118 -13.80 1.39 18.13
CA SER A 118 -13.21 2.27 17.10
C SER A 118 -12.01 1.64 16.39
N GLY A 119 -11.36 0.65 17.01
CA GLY A 119 -10.21 -0.07 16.44
C GLY A 119 -10.55 -0.86 15.18
N SER A 120 -11.76 -1.42 15.07
CA SER A 120 -12.19 -2.18 13.88
C SER A 120 -12.28 -1.32 12.62
N VAL A 121 -12.55 -0.02 12.77
CA VAL A 121 -12.56 0.94 11.65
C VAL A 121 -11.21 1.60 11.48
N LEU A 122 -10.57 1.99 12.58
CA LEU A 122 -9.33 2.76 12.55
C LEU A 122 -8.15 1.98 11.98
N LEU A 123 -8.03 0.68 12.33
CA LEU A 123 -6.93 -0.15 11.88
C LEU A 123 -6.88 -0.31 10.35
N PRO A 124 -7.95 -0.75 9.64
CA PRO A 124 -7.92 -0.86 8.18
C PRO A 124 -7.67 0.49 7.48
N VAL A 125 -8.19 1.59 8.02
CA VAL A 125 -7.94 2.94 7.47
C VAL A 125 -6.48 3.36 7.63
N ALA A 126 -5.89 3.13 8.80
CA ALA A 126 -4.49 3.43 9.05
C ALA A 126 -3.56 2.57 8.17
N VAL A 127 -3.87 1.28 8.02
CA VAL A 127 -3.14 0.36 7.13
C VAL A 127 -3.29 0.77 5.66
N ALA A 128 -4.46 1.21 5.23
CA ALA A 128 -4.68 1.71 3.87
C ALA A 128 -3.77 2.91 3.56
N ALA A 129 -3.63 3.85 4.50
CA ALA A 129 -2.76 5.02 4.33
C ALA A 129 -1.28 4.63 4.25
N THR A 130 -0.81 3.71 5.12
CA THR A 130 0.58 3.24 5.09
C THR A 130 0.88 2.43 3.84
N VAL A 131 -0.06 1.58 3.38
CA VAL A 131 0.06 0.86 2.11
C VAL A 131 0.17 1.82 0.94
N LEU A 132 -0.69 2.85 0.85
CA LEU A 132 -0.60 3.82 -0.25
C LEU A 132 0.76 4.53 -0.29
N ALA A 133 1.30 4.92 0.87
CA ALA A 133 2.63 5.49 0.96
C ALA A 133 3.72 4.48 0.54
N ALA A 134 3.59 3.21 0.94
CA ALA A 134 4.49 2.14 0.53
C ALA A 134 4.45 1.93 -0.99
N ARG A 135 3.30 2.03 -1.65
CA ARG A 135 3.17 1.94 -3.12
C ARG A 135 3.96 3.05 -3.84
N ALA A 136 3.98 4.26 -3.30
CA ALA A 136 4.80 5.34 -3.83
C ALA A 136 6.30 5.08 -3.64
N TRP A 137 6.68 4.58 -2.47
CA TRP A 137 8.07 4.23 -2.16
C TRP A 137 8.60 3.09 -3.02
N GLU A 138 7.79 2.06 -3.24
CA GLU A 138 8.06 0.94 -4.14
C GLU A 138 8.17 1.40 -5.59
N ALA A 139 7.27 2.27 -6.05
CA ALA A 139 7.35 2.82 -7.40
C ALA A 139 8.69 3.54 -7.61
N ALA A 140 9.17 4.27 -6.60
CA ALA A 140 10.45 4.96 -6.63
C ALA A 140 11.68 4.03 -6.53
N LYS A 141 11.51 2.71 -6.35
CA LYS A 141 12.63 1.75 -6.26
C LYS A 141 13.41 1.60 -7.57
N GLY A 142 12.76 1.88 -8.71
CA GLY A 142 13.36 1.72 -10.03
C GLY A 142 13.42 0.27 -10.51
N THR A 143 14.05 0.06 -11.66
CA THR A 143 14.24 -1.27 -12.25
C THR A 143 15.30 -2.05 -11.49
N MET A 144 15.07 -3.35 -11.30
CA MET A 144 16.06 -4.22 -10.69
C MET A 144 17.36 -4.22 -11.52
N PRO A 145 18.54 -4.00 -10.90
CA PRO A 145 19.81 -4.10 -11.60
C PRO A 145 20.00 -5.46 -12.26
N LEU A 146 20.49 -5.49 -13.51
CA LEU A 146 20.73 -6.74 -14.25
C LEU A 146 21.69 -7.68 -13.51
N ALA A 147 22.63 -7.14 -12.74
CA ALA A 147 23.54 -7.91 -11.90
C ALA A 147 22.82 -8.77 -10.84
N LEU A 148 21.59 -8.41 -10.43
CA LEU A 148 20.79 -9.23 -9.51
C LEU A 148 20.00 -10.33 -10.22
N ALA A 149 19.92 -10.27 -11.55
CA ALA A 149 19.25 -11.26 -12.40
C ALA A 149 20.23 -12.21 -13.11
N THR A 150 21.54 -12.09 -12.83
CA THR A 150 22.53 -12.99 -13.43
C THR A 150 22.38 -14.39 -12.85
N PRO A 151 22.27 -15.44 -13.69
CA PRO A 151 22.10 -16.81 -13.21
C PRO A 151 23.21 -17.24 -12.26
N ILE A 152 22.84 -17.90 -11.17
CA ILE A 152 23.71 -18.54 -10.18
C ILE A 152 23.38 -20.03 -10.20
N PRO A 153 23.93 -20.80 -11.16
CA PRO A 153 23.57 -22.20 -11.33
C PRO A 153 24.05 -23.02 -10.13
N THR A 154 23.15 -23.81 -9.55
CA THR A 154 23.42 -24.79 -8.50
C THR A 154 22.81 -26.15 -8.89
N PRO A 155 23.23 -27.26 -8.27
CA PRO A 155 22.59 -28.56 -8.49
C PRO A 155 21.07 -28.56 -8.20
N GLN A 156 20.59 -27.65 -7.35
CA GLN A 156 19.18 -27.52 -6.96
C GLN A 156 18.38 -26.56 -7.87
N GLY A 157 19.03 -25.91 -8.84
CA GLY A 157 18.43 -24.90 -9.71
C GLY A 157 19.18 -23.56 -9.71
N ASP A 158 18.55 -22.51 -10.24
CA ASP A 158 19.15 -21.19 -10.29
C ASP A 158 18.86 -20.40 -9.00
N LEU A 159 19.91 -20.09 -8.24
CA LEU A 159 19.82 -19.36 -6.98
C LEU A 159 19.55 -17.85 -7.18
N SER A 160 19.69 -17.32 -8.40
CA SER A 160 19.39 -15.92 -8.73
C SER A 160 17.95 -15.55 -8.33
N VAL A 161 17.01 -16.50 -8.37
CA VAL A 161 15.61 -16.32 -7.94
C VAL A 161 15.52 -15.83 -6.50
N LEU A 162 16.36 -16.32 -5.58
CA LEU A 162 16.35 -15.87 -4.19
C LEU A 162 16.81 -14.42 -4.05
N VAL A 163 17.80 -14.01 -4.84
CA VAL A 163 18.29 -12.63 -4.89
C VAL A 163 17.21 -11.69 -5.46
N MET A 164 16.53 -12.12 -6.53
CA MET A 164 15.39 -11.40 -7.10
C MET A 164 14.23 -11.28 -6.11
N LEU A 165 13.92 -12.35 -5.37
CA LEU A 165 12.90 -12.32 -4.31
C LEU A 165 13.30 -11.41 -3.17
N ALA A 166 14.56 -11.44 -2.72
CA ALA A 166 15.07 -10.54 -1.70
C ALA A 166 14.99 -9.07 -2.16
N TRP A 167 15.27 -8.81 -3.44
CA TRP A 167 15.05 -7.50 -4.02
C TRP A 167 13.57 -7.11 -4.03
N GLN A 168 12.61 -8.01 -4.22
CA GLN A 168 11.18 -7.69 -4.19
C GLN A 168 10.53 -7.76 -2.79
N ALA A 169 11.25 -8.28 -1.79
CA ALA A 169 10.68 -8.62 -0.50
C ALA A 169 10.12 -7.40 0.25
N ASP A 170 10.74 -6.23 0.09
CA ASP A 170 10.30 -5.00 0.75
C ASP A 170 8.88 -4.58 0.38
N ALA A 171 8.42 -4.89 -0.84
CA ALA A 171 7.07 -4.62 -1.29
C ALA A 171 5.98 -5.38 -0.50
N VAL A 172 6.38 -6.45 0.20
CA VAL A 172 5.50 -7.27 1.05
C VAL A 172 5.83 -7.04 2.53
N VAL A 173 7.11 -7.04 2.90
CA VAL A 173 7.55 -6.94 4.29
C VAL A 173 7.17 -5.59 4.90
N VAL A 174 7.36 -4.48 4.19
CA VAL A 174 7.06 -3.13 4.71
C VAL A 174 5.59 -2.93 5.08
N PRO A 175 4.59 -3.23 4.21
CA PRO A 175 3.19 -3.09 4.60
C PRO A 175 2.76 -4.05 5.71
N LEU A 176 3.34 -5.26 5.78
CA LEU A 176 3.08 -6.20 6.87
C LEU A 176 3.60 -5.69 8.21
N LEU A 177 4.85 -5.21 8.26
CA LEU A 177 5.43 -4.61 9.46
C LEU A 177 4.68 -3.35 9.89
N GLY A 178 4.25 -2.51 8.93
CA GLY A 178 3.42 -1.35 9.21
C GLY A 178 2.08 -1.74 9.84
N ALA A 179 1.40 -2.76 9.31
CA ALA A 179 0.16 -3.27 9.88
C ALA A 179 0.37 -3.87 11.29
N ALA A 180 1.45 -4.63 11.49
CA ALA A 180 1.81 -5.17 12.80
C ALA A 180 2.05 -4.06 13.83
N ALA A 181 2.81 -3.03 13.48
CA ALA A 181 3.05 -1.88 14.36
C ALA A 181 1.74 -1.16 14.75
N LEU A 182 0.81 -1.01 13.80
CA LEU A 182 -0.49 -0.39 14.04
C LEU A 182 -1.40 -1.26 14.93
N LEU A 183 -1.37 -2.58 14.77
CA LEU A 183 -2.11 -3.50 15.66
C LEU A 183 -1.53 -3.47 17.08
N LEU A 184 -0.20 -3.47 17.22
CA LEU A 184 0.48 -3.47 18.52
C LEU A 184 0.21 -2.20 19.34
N VAL A 185 0.09 -1.05 18.68
CA VAL A 185 -0.19 0.23 19.36
C VAL A 185 -1.69 0.48 19.58
N LEU A 186 -2.56 -0.36 18.99
CA LEU A 186 -4.01 -0.21 19.08
C LEU A 186 -4.55 -0.15 20.53
N PRO A 187 -4.05 -0.95 21.50
CA PRO A 187 -4.49 -0.87 22.89
C PRO A 187 -4.15 0.46 23.58
N SER A 188 -3.18 1.21 23.06
CA SER A 188 -2.82 2.55 23.57
C SER A 188 -3.79 3.64 23.13
N GLY A 189 -4.84 3.29 22.37
CA GLY A 189 -5.92 4.17 21.97
C GLY A 189 -5.75 4.80 20.57
N PRO A 190 -6.79 5.49 20.07
CA PRO A 190 -6.84 5.97 18.70
C PRO A 190 -5.76 7.01 18.37
N GLY A 191 -5.39 7.85 19.33
CA GLY A 191 -4.31 8.83 19.16
C GLY A 191 -2.97 8.19 18.86
N ALA A 192 -2.64 7.09 19.54
CA ALA A 192 -1.39 6.37 19.32
C ALA A 192 -1.34 5.71 17.94
N VAL A 193 -2.46 5.13 17.48
CA VAL A 193 -2.59 4.58 16.12
C VAL A 193 -2.41 5.67 15.06
N LEU A 194 -3.05 6.82 15.23
CA LEU A 194 -2.93 7.95 14.29
C LEU A 194 -1.51 8.50 14.24
N LEU A 195 -0.85 8.64 15.39
CA LEU A 195 0.55 9.07 15.46
C LEU A 195 1.49 8.06 14.80
N THR A 196 1.33 6.76 15.06
CA THR A 196 2.13 5.71 14.42
C THR A 196 1.87 5.66 12.91
N ALA A 197 0.62 5.78 12.46
CA ALA A 197 0.29 5.85 11.04
C ALA A 197 0.93 7.06 10.37
N ALA A 198 0.84 8.24 10.98
CA ALA A 198 1.46 9.46 10.49
C ALA A 198 3.00 9.34 10.43
N ALA A 199 3.62 8.73 11.44
CA ALA A 199 5.07 8.49 11.47
C ALA A 199 5.51 7.53 10.35
N LEU A 200 4.79 6.42 10.15
CA LEU A 200 5.06 5.45 9.09
C LEU A 200 4.88 6.06 7.70
N VAL A 201 3.78 6.77 7.47
CA VAL A 201 3.54 7.49 6.20
C VAL A 201 4.63 8.55 5.98
N GLY A 202 4.97 9.33 7.00
CA GLY A 202 6.02 10.34 6.94
C GLY A 202 7.38 9.74 6.57
N LEU A 203 7.77 8.64 7.22
CA LEU A 203 9.00 7.90 6.93
C LEU A 203 9.01 7.42 5.47
N LEU A 204 7.95 6.76 5.01
CA LEU A 204 7.84 6.26 3.64
C LEU A 204 7.90 7.41 2.61
N VAL A 205 7.25 8.55 2.90
CA VAL A 205 7.34 9.74 2.05
C VAL A 205 8.76 10.29 2.00
N LEU A 206 9.47 10.36 3.12
CA LEU A 206 10.87 10.82 3.16
C LEU A 206 11.78 9.88 2.37
N LEU A 207 11.63 8.56 2.54
CA LEU A 207 12.38 7.56 1.78
C LEU A 207 12.06 7.62 0.28
N THR A 208 10.79 7.83 -0.07
CA THR A 208 10.36 8.04 -1.47
C THR A 208 11.06 9.27 -2.05
N ARG A 209 11.00 10.41 -1.35
CA ARG A 209 11.65 11.66 -1.79
C ARG A 209 13.16 11.48 -1.98
N ARG A 210 13.83 10.74 -1.10
CA ARG A 210 15.25 10.43 -1.24
C ARG A 210 15.53 9.66 -2.54
N ARG A 211 14.79 8.57 -2.79
CA ARG A 211 14.93 7.78 -4.03
C ARG A 211 14.67 8.62 -5.29
N LEU A 212 13.63 9.46 -5.27
CA LEU A 212 13.32 10.33 -6.41
C LEU A 212 14.45 11.32 -6.72
N ARG A 213 15.17 11.82 -5.70
CA ARG A 213 16.34 12.69 -5.90
C ARG A 213 17.53 11.93 -6.46
N GLU A 214 17.77 10.71 -5.96
CA GLU A 214 18.84 9.84 -6.46
C GLU A 214 18.62 9.47 -7.94
N LEU A 215 17.37 9.36 -8.41
CA LEU A 215 17.04 9.13 -9.82
C LEU A 215 17.17 10.37 -10.72
N GLN A 216 17.28 11.57 -10.13
CA GLN A 216 17.41 12.83 -10.87
C GLN A 216 18.84 13.36 -10.92
N ALA A 217 19.74 12.79 -10.13
CA ALA A 217 21.16 13.11 -10.09
C ALA A 217 21.91 12.35 -11.18
#